data_AF-A0A351UW37-F1
#
_entry.id   AF-A0A351UW37-F1
#
_cell.length_a   1.000
_cell.length_b   1.000
_cell.length_c   1.000
_cell.angle_alpha   90.00
_cell.angle_beta   90.00
_cell.angle_gamma   90.00
#
_symmetry.space_group_name_H-M   'P 1'
#
loop_
_entity.id
_entity.type
_entity.pdbx_description
1 polymer ?
#
loop_
_entity_poly.entity_id
_entity_poly.type
_entity_poly.pdbx_seq_one_letter_code
_entity_poly.pdbx_strand_id
1 'polypeptide(L)'
;ITGECTNIRITAKEIEFPERKFVKLLLNRGFLYRSPSGTLLPYAVEKNNDLFIVKDYFNNGHLGSQTLVTPKGKEFFKALCVEEE
;
A
#
# COMPACT_ATOMS: atom_id res chain seq x y z
N ILE A 1 -12.50 -10.19 -1.25
CA ILE A 1 -11.88 -9.12 -0.41
C ILE A 1 -12.91 -8.00 -0.33
N THR A 2 -13.17 -7.42 0.85
CA THR A 2 -14.13 -6.31 0.99
C THR A 2 -13.74 -5.17 0.03
N GLY A 3 -14.73 -4.61 -0.67
CA GLY A 3 -14.54 -3.66 -1.78
C GLY A 3 -14.05 -2.26 -1.38
N GLU A 4 -13.50 -2.07 -0.19
CA GLU A 4 -13.05 -0.78 0.31
C GLU A 4 -11.54 -0.61 0.17
N CYS A 5 -11.08 0.63 -0.03
CA CYS A 5 -9.65 0.93 0.00
C CYS A 5 -9.15 0.94 1.45
N THR A 6 -8.04 0.28 1.75
CA THR A 6 -7.49 0.22 3.12
C THR A 6 -6.03 0.67 3.15
N ASN A 7 -5.57 1.15 4.31
CA ASN A 7 -4.16 1.50 4.45
C ASN A 7 -3.29 0.23 4.41
N ILE A 8 -2.00 0.41 4.08
CA ILE A 8 -1.03 -0.68 3.87
C ILE A 8 -1.02 -1.72 5.01
N ARG A 9 -1.16 -1.28 6.26
CA ARG A 9 -1.18 -2.17 7.43
C ARG A 9 -2.46 -3.00 7.52
N ILE A 10 -3.61 -2.38 7.28
CA ILE A 10 -4.88 -3.12 7.25
C ILE A 10 -4.88 -4.07 6.05
N THR A 11 -4.40 -3.64 4.88
CA THR A 11 -4.25 -4.51 3.72
C THR A 11 -3.40 -5.75 4.03
N ALA A 12 -2.25 -5.59 4.69
CA ALA A 12 -1.41 -6.72 5.08
C ALA A 12 -2.18 -7.75 5.93
N LYS A 13 -3.01 -7.28 6.87
CA LYS A 13 -3.88 -8.14 7.68
C LYS A 13 -4.97 -8.82 6.84
N GLU A 14 -5.62 -8.08 5.95
CA GLU A 14 -6.68 -8.61 5.07
C GLU A 14 -6.19 -9.69 4.11
N ILE A 15 -4.94 -9.63 3.68
CA ILE A 15 -4.31 -10.65 2.83
C ILE A 15 -3.51 -11.69 3.62
N GLU A 16 -3.58 -11.66 4.95
CA GLU A 16 -2.92 -12.60 5.86
C GLU A 16 -1.39 -12.65 5.73
N PHE A 17 -0.75 -11.52 5.36
CA PHE A 17 0.69 -11.43 5.17
C PHE A 17 1.37 -10.56 6.25
N PRO A 18 2.57 -10.90 6.75
CA PRO A 18 3.23 -10.12 7.78
C PRO A 18 3.53 -8.68 7.35
N GLU A 19 3.01 -7.68 8.07
CA GLU A 19 3.09 -6.25 7.71
C GLU A 19 4.51 -5.79 7.37
N ARG A 20 5.53 -6.18 8.16
CA ARG A 20 6.92 -5.81 7.90
C ARG A 20 7.46 -6.41 6.60
N LYS A 21 7.11 -7.66 6.30
CA LYS A 21 7.47 -8.31 5.03
C LYS A 21 6.74 -7.62 3.87
N PHE A 22 5.46 -7.28 4.05
CA PHE A 22 4.67 -6.60 3.03
C PHE A 22 5.30 -5.26 2.63
N VAL A 23 5.59 -4.41 3.61
CA VAL A 23 6.24 -3.11 3.36
C VAL A 23 7.59 -3.29 2.67
N LYS A 24 8.40 -4.27 3.09
CA LYS A 24 9.70 -4.55 2.48
C LYS A 24 9.55 -5.00 1.02
N LEU A 25 8.58 -5.87 0.73
CA LEU A 25 8.27 -6.30 -0.64
C LEU A 25 7.87 -5.12 -1.52
N LEU A 26 6.95 -4.27 -1.04
CA LEU A 26 6.48 -3.10 -1.79
C LEU A 26 7.61 -2.10 -2.09
N LEU A 27 8.55 -1.91 -1.16
CA LEU A 27 9.74 -1.08 -1.37
C LEU A 27 10.73 -1.75 -2.34
N ASN A 28 11.08 -3.01 -2.11
CA ASN A 28 12.08 -3.74 -2.90
C ASN A 28 11.66 -3.94 -4.36
N ARG A 29 10.39 -4.24 -4.59
CA ARG A 29 9.82 -4.41 -5.94
C ARG A 29 9.47 -3.06 -6.60
N GLY A 30 9.72 -1.93 -5.92
CA GLY A 30 9.54 -0.58 -6.44
C GLY A 30 8.08 -0.22 -6.70
N PHE A 31 7.15 -0.67 -5.85
CA PHE A 31 5.77 -0.18 -5.84
C PHE A 31 5.68 1.13 -5.06
N LEU A 32 6.33 1.18 -3.89
CA LEU A 32 6.33 2.34 -3.00
C LEU A 32 7.75 2.88 -2.79
N TYR A 33 7.83 4.15 -2.40
CA TYR A 33 9.03 4.77 -1.85
C TYR A 33 8.71 5.46 -0.52
N ARG A 34 9.77 5.81 0.23
CA ARG A 34 9.65 6.66 1.42
C ARG A 34 9.89 8.11 1.02
N SER A 35 8.94 8.98 1.31
CA SER A 35 9.16 10.43 1.24
C SER A 35 10.20 10.87 2.28
N PRO A 36 10.71 12.12 2.19
CA PRO A 36 11.59 12.67 3.24
C PRO A 36 10.96 12.66 4.64
N SER A 37 9.63 12.77 4.73
CA SER A 37 8.88 12.66 6.00
C SER A 37 8.67 11.22 6.47
N GLY A 38 9.14 10.22 5.72
CA GLY A 38 8.99 8.79 6.02
C GLY A 38 7.67 8.17 5.55
N THR A 39 6.78 8.95 4.94
CA THR A 39 5.49 8.48 4.40
C THR A 39 5.73 7.54 3.22
N LEU A 40 5.01 6.40 3.20
CA LEU A 40 5.03 5.50 2.05
C LEU A 40 4.11 6.02 0.95
N LEU A 41 4.66 6.30 -0.22
CA LEU A 41 3.94 6.83 -1.39
C LEU A 41 4.19 5.95 -2.62
N PRO A 42 3.21 5.79 -3.53
CA PRO A 42 3.40 5.02 -4.74
C PRO A 42 4.26 5.76 -5.76
N TYR A 43 5.12 5.03 -6.48
CA TYR A 43 5.74 5.55 -7.68
C TYR A 43 4.68 5.81 -8.76
N ALA A 44 4.86 6.89 -9.54
CA ALA A 44 4.03 7.20 -10.69
C ALA A 44 4.49 6.41 -11.93
N VAL A 45 4.24 5.09 -11.91
CA VAL A 45 4.64 4.14 -12.96
C VAL A 45 3.45 3.27 -13.37
N GLU A 46 3.43 2.82 -14.62
CA GLU A 46 2.29 2.09 -15.20
C GLU A 46 1.88 0.85 -14.40
N LYS A 47 2.84 0.09 -13.86
CA LYS A 47 2.56 -1.10 -13.04
C LYS A 47 1.77 -0.79 -11.76
N ASN A 48 1.76 0.46 -11.30
CA ASN A 48 1.02 0.89 -10.12
C ASN A 48 -0.40 1.40 -10.45
N ASN A 49 -0.76 1.47 -11.74
CA ASN A 49 -2.07 1.94 -12.17
C ASN A 49 -3.18 1.16 -11.46
N ASP A 50 -4.10 1.89 -10.85
CA ASP A 50 -5.23 1.40 -10.07
C ASP A 50 -4.88 0.57 -8.82
N LEU A 51 -3.61 0.34 -8.46
CA LEU A 51 -3.26 -0.44 -7.26
C LEU A 51 -3.38 0.38 -5.97
N PHE A 52 -3.16 1.68 -6.08
CA PHE A 52 -3.15 2.60 -4.96
C PHE A 52 -3.95 3.85 -5.24
N ILE A 53 -4.43 4.48 -4.17
CA ILE A 53 -4.86 5.87 -4.17
C ILE A 53 -4.12 6.61 -3.05
N VAL A 54 -3.85 7.89 -3.26
CA VAL A 54 -3.29 8.78 -2.24
C VAL A 54 -4.40 9.74 -1.83
N LYS A 55 -4.69 9.81 -0.53
CA LYS A 55 -5.67 10.74 0.05
C LYS A 55 -5.01 11.63 1.07
N ASP A 56 -5.37 12.91 1.07
CA ASP A 56 -4.99 13.79 2.17
C ASP A 56 -5.83 13.49 3.41
N TYR A 57 -5.22 13.65 4.57
CA TYR A 57 -5.88 13.53 5.86
C TYR A 57 -5.46 14.69 6.75
N PHE A 58 -6.37 15.09 7.63
CA PHE A 58 -6.11 16.04 8.69
C PHE A 58 -6.44 15.38 10.03
N ASN A 59 -5.45 15.29 10.91
CA ASN A 59 -5.61 14.66 12.21
C ASN A 59 -4.84 15.44 13.27
N ASN A 60 -5.52 15.88 14.34
CA ASN A 60 -4.93 16.59 15.47
C ASN A 60 -4.02 17.78 15.06
N GLY A 61 -4.43 18.58 14.07
CA GLY A 61 -3.64 19.71 13.58
C GLY A 61 -2.56 19.36 12.54
N HIS A 62 -2.39 18.08 12.22
CA HIS A 62 -1.43 17.62 11.23
C HIS A 62 -2.11 17.29 9.90
N LEU A 63 -1.69 17.99 8.85
CA LEU A 63 -2.01 17.65 7.46
C LEU A 63 -0.96 16.67 6.92
N GLY A 64 -1.40 15.63 6.23
CA GLY A 64 -0.51 14.71 5.53
C GLY A 64 -1.26 13.93 4.46
N SER A 65 -0.53 13.05 3.78
CA SER A 65 -1.11 12.17 2.77
C SER A 65 -0.95 10.71 3.19
N GLN A 66 -1.95 9.90 2.88
CA GLN A 66 -2.00 8.48 3.17
C GLN A 66 -2.20 7.69 1.88
N THR A 67 -1.34 6.70 1.67
CA THR A 67 -1.51 5.70 0.62
C THR A 67 -2.49 4.62 1.09
N LEU A 68 -3.55 4.42 0.31
CA LEU A 68 -4.49 3.32 0.46
C LEU A 68 -4.33 2.36 -0.72
N VAL A 69 -4.51 1.08 -0.45
CA VAL A 69 -4.54 0.01 -1.46
C VAL A 69 -5.99 -0.17 -1.90
N THR A 70 -6.21 -0.15 -3.22
CA THR A 70 -7.54 -0.37 -3.81
C THR A 70 -7.93 -1.86 -3.73
N PRO A 71 -9.22 -2.23 -3.90
CA PRO A 71 -9.60 -3.64 -3.99
C PRO A 71 -8.79 -4.43 -5.03
N LYS A 72 -8.58 -3.85 -6.22
CA LYS A 72 -7.72 -4.41 -7.27
C LYS A 72 -6.28 -4.58 -6.81
N GLY A 73 -5.74 -3.59 -6.10
CA GLY A 73 -4.43 -3.68 -5.46
C GLY A 73 -4.33 -4.83 -4.46
N LYS A 74 -5.37 -5.02 -3.62
CA LYS A 74 -5.39 -6.11 -2.63
C LYS A 74 -5.37 -7.49 -3.30
N GLU A 75 -6.16 -7.68 -4.35
CA GLU A 75 -6.18 -8.93 -5.13
C GLU A 75 -4.81 -9.20 -5.76
N PHE A 76 -4.22 -8.18 -6.40
CA PHE A 76 -2.90 -8.26 -6.99
C PHE A 76 -1.82 -8.61 -5.95
N PHE A 77 -1.78 -7.91 -4.82
CA PHE A 77 -0.78 -8.14 -3.79
C PHE A 77 -0.97 -9.46 -3.05
N LYS A 78 -2.21 -9.94 -2.90
CA LYS A 78 -2.47 -11.27 -2.37
C LYS A 78 -1.82 -12.34 -3.26
N ALA A 79 -2.03 -12.27 -4.57
CA ALA A 79 -1.39 -13.19 -5.51
C ALA A 79 0.14 -13.08 -5.46
N LEU A 80 0.68 -11.86 -5.50
CA LEU A 80 2.12 -11.63 -5.45
C LEU A 80 2.78 -12.14 -4.15
N CYS A 81 2.09 -12.06 -3.01
CA CYS A 81 2.63 -12.54 -1.74
C CYS A 81 2.67 -14.07 -1.64
N VAL A 82 1.76 -14.78 -2.34
CA VAL A 82 1.78 -16.25 -2.43
C VAL A 82 2.97 -16.75 -3.24
N GLU A 83 3.46 -15.98 -4.22
CA GLU A 83 4.66 -16.33 -5.00
C GLU A 83 5.98 -16.16 -4.23
N GLU A 84 5.97 -15.45 -3.11
CA GLU A 84 7.15 -15.13 -2.29
C GLU A 84 7.28 -16.02 -1.05
N GLU A 85 6.31 -16.90 -0.81
CA GLU A 85 6.32 -17.94 0.22
C GLU A 85 6.88 -19.26 -0.31
#